data_AF-A0A5C5VL59-F1
#
_entry.id   AF-A0A5C5VL59-F1
#
_cell.length_a   1.000
_cell.length_b   1.000
_cell.length_c   1.000
_cell.angle_alpha   90.00
_cell.angle_beta   90.00
_cell.angle_gamma   90.00
#
_symmetry.space_group_name_H-M   'P 1'
#
loop_
_entity.id
_entity.type
_entity.pdbx_description
1 polymer ?
#
loop_
_entity_poly.entity_id
_entity_poly.type
_entity_poly.pdbx_seq_one_letter_code
_entity_poly.pdbx_strand_id
1 'polypeptide(L)'
;MSSAADSIIRRPWSHAVAGAVALLGALVCGFDWPQFPQNLQHLTAAGLFAWGIAAIFLLVVAAGHFRVAILDWQGLQGPAAYERRNANLWIVSQAIALALVGVMMLLGRNSVLLMADQNLILAALSTCCLVSLVVWAMRRAALGTETT
;
A
#
# COMPACT_ATOMS: atom_id res chain seq x y z
N MET A 1 22.35 19.37 -20.44
CA MET A 1 21.68 19.92 -19.25
C MET A 1 20.80 18.81 -18.69
N SER A 2 21.22 18.10 -17.64
CA SER A 2 20.36 17.09 -17.00
C SER A 2 19.25 17.83 -16.27
N SER A 3 18.01 17.69 -16.73
CA SER A 3 16.91 18.44 -16.14
C SER A 3 16.69 17.92 -14.72
N ALA A 4 16.30 18.80 -13.79
CA ALA A 4 15.94 18.39 -12.43
C ALA A 4 14.85 17.28 -12.40
N ALA A 5 14.13 17.05 -13.51
CA ALA A 5 13.22 15.94 -13.68
C ALA A 5 13.94 14.57 -13.74
N ASP A 6 15.13 14.46 -14.35
CA ASP A 6 15.95 13.23 -14.32
C ASP A 6 16.31 12.84 -12.88
N SER A 7 16.42 13.83 -11.99
CA SER A 7 16.80 13.64 -10.59
C SER A 7 15.66 13.15 -9.69
N ILE A 8 14.40 13.28 -10.10
CA ILE A 8 13.22 12.88 -9.31
C ILE A 8 12.76 11.47 -9.70
N ILE A 9 12.89 11.14 -10.99
CA ILE A 9 12.48 9.86 -11.59
C ILE A 9 13.35 8.69 -11.11
N ARG A 10 14.60 8.96 -10.70
CA ARG A 10 15.56 7.96 -10.19
C ARG A 10 15.81 8.05 -8.68
N ARG A 11 14.82 8.43 -7.86
CA ARG A 11 15.01 8.43 -6.40
C ARG A 11 14.53 7.10 -5.82
N PRO A 12 15.41 6.08 -5.69
CA PRO A 12 15.07 4.83 -4.98
C PRO A 12 14.53 5.13 -3.58
N TRP A 13 14.91 6.28 -3.01
CA TRP A 13 14.40 6.82 -1.76
C TRP A 13 12.87 6.92 -1.67
N SER A 14 12.17 7.29 -2.75
CA SER A 14 10.70 7.42 -2.71
C SER A 14 10.01 6.07 -2.47
N HIS A 15 10.43 5.05 -3.23
CA HIS A 15 9.98 3.68 -3.02
C HIS A 15 10.50 3.12 -1.70
N ALA A 16 11.74 3.39 -1.28
CA ALA A 16 12.26 2.91 0.00
C ALA A 16 11.47 3.46 1.20
N VAL A 17 11.14 4.76 1.20
CA VAL A 17 10.32 5.40 2.24
C VAL A 17 8.90 4.83 2.22
N ALA A 18 8.28 4.70 1.05
CA ALA A 18 6.95 4.10 0.94
C ALA A 18 6.93 2.64 1.42
N GLY A 19 7.98 1.88 1.12
CA GLY A 19 8.18 0.53 1.62
C GLY A 19 8.31 0.49 3.14
N ALA A 20 9.06 1.42 3.73
CA ALA A 20 9.20 1.54 5.17
C ALA A 20 7.88 1.92 5.86
N VAL A 21 7.10 2.86 5.28
CA VAL A 21 5.77 3.22 5.78
C VAL A 21 4.84 2.01 5.76
N ALA A 22 4.80 1.26 4.65
CA ALA A 22 3.99 0.04 4.54
C ALA A 22 4.44 -1.05 5.53
N LEU A 23 5.75 -1.21 5.74
CA LEU A 23 6.30 -2.15 6.71
C LEU A 23 5.92 -1.78 8.14
N LEU A 24 6.06 -0.51 8.52
CA LEU A 24 5.64 0.00 9.81
C LEU A 24 4.13 -0.19 10.01
N GLY A 25 3.33 0.08 8.98
CA GLY A 25 1.90 -0.23 8.97
C GLY A 25 1.63 -1.70 9.25
N ALA A 26 2.32 -2.62 8.56
CA ALA A 26 2.18 -4.06 8.79
C ALA A 26 2.57 -4.48 10.21
N LEU A 27 3.63 -3.89 10.77
CA LEU A 27 4.05 -4.15 12.15
C LEU A 27 3.00 -3.67 13.14
N VAL A 28 2.49 -2.44 12.97
CA VAL A 28 1.40 -1.91 13.79
C VAL A 28 0.18 -2.84 13.70
N CYS A 29 -0.17 -3.32 12.51
CA CYS A 29 -1.23 -4.30 12.34
C CYS A 29 -0.93 -5.56 13.16
N GLY A 30 0.28 -6.13 13.05
CA GLY A 30 0.69 -7.33 13.77
C GLY A 30 0.63 -7.23 15.30
N PHE A 31 0.79 -6.02 15.86
CA PHE A 31 0.69 -5.76 17.30
C PHE A 31 -0.73 -5.33 17.74
N ASP A 32 -1.56 -4.82 16.84
CA ASP A 32 -2.94 -4.40 17.09
C ASP A 32 -3.91 -5.59 16.90
N TRP A 33 -3.96 -6.47 17.91
CA TRP A 33 -4.78 -7.68 17.84
C TRP A 33 -6.28 -7.36 17.97
N PRO A 34 -7.16 -7.92 17.11
CA PRO A 34 -8.58 -7.60 17.15
C PRO A 34 -9.24 -8.10 18.42
N GLN A 35 -9.97 -7.21 19.12
CA GLN A 35 -10.70 -7.51 20.34
C GLN A 35 -12.21 -7.44 20.09
N PHE A 36 -12.89 -8.57 20.25
CA PHE A 36 -14.34 -8.66 20.06
C PHE A 36 -15.09 -8.64 21.39
N PRO A 37 -16.21 -7.88 21.49
CA PRO A 37 -17.17 -8.03 22.57
C PRO A 37 -17.67 -9.48 22.70
N GLN A 38 -18.02 -9.92 23.92
CA GLN A 38 -18.46 -11.30 24.18
C GLN A 38 -19.62 -11.75 23.27
N ASN A 39 -20.57 -10.86 23.01
CA ASN A 39 -21.72 -11.14 22.14
C ASN A 39 -21.37 -11.29 20.65
N LEU A 40 -20.14 -10.93 20.23
CA LEU A 40 -19.66 -10.99 18.85
C LEU A 40 -18.53 -11.99 18.64
N GLN A 41 -18.21 -12.82 19.65
CA GLN A 41 -17.13 -13.81 19.54
C GLN A 41 -17.30 -14.82 18.39
N HIS A 42 -18.53 -15.08 17.95
CA HIS A 42 -18.80 -15.92 16.78
C HIS A 42 -18.25 -15.32 15.47
N LEU A 43 -17.99 -14.01 15.42
CA LEU A 43 -17.40 -13.32 14.26
C LEU A 43 -15.86 -13.25 14.32
N THR A 44 -15.25 -13.72 15.42
CA THR A 44 -13.79 -13.61 15.64
C THR A 44 -12.98 -14.22 14.50
N ALA A 45 -13.40 -15.37 13.97
CA ALA A 45 -12.70 -16.03 12.86
C ALA A 45 -12.70 -15.17 11.58
N ALA A 46 -13.83 -14.56 11.24
CA ALA A 46 -13.95 -13.66 10.09
C ALA A 46 -13.13 -12.37 10.30
N GLY A 47 -13.12 -11.85 11.53
CA GLY A 47 -12.31 -10.69 11.91
C GLY A 47 -10.82 -10.93 11.79
N LEU A 48 -10.34 -12.04 12.37
CA LEU A 48 -8.94 -12.46 12.27
C LEU A 48 -8.51 -12.71 10.82
N PHE A 49 -9.39 -13.29 10.01
CA PHE A 49 -9.13 -13.50 8.59
C PHE A 49 -8.98 -12.17 7.83
N ALA A 50 -9.91 -11.24 8.01
CA ALA A 50 -9.85 -9.92 7.37
C ALA A 50 -8.61 -9.13 7.82
N TRP A 51 -8.29 -9.19 9.11
CA TRP A 51 -7.08 -8.59 9.69
C TRP A 51 -5.81 -9.21 9.11
N GLY A 52 -5.75 -10.54 8.99
CA GLY A 52 -4.60 -11.25 8.42
C GLY A 52 -4.37 -10.85 6.95
N ILE A 53 -5.44 -10.73 6.17
CA ILE A 53 -5.36 -10.22 4.79
C ILE A 53 -4.80 -8.80 4.76
N ALA A 54 -5.27 -7.91 5.63
CA ALA A 54 -4.77 -6.54 5.71
C ALA A 54 -3.27 -6.47 6.02
N ALA A 55 -2.80 -7.24 6.99
CA ALA A 55 -1.38 -7.32 7.34
C ALA A 55 -0.53 -7.87 6.19
N ILE A 56 -0.98 -8.96 5.55
CA ILE A 56 -0.29 -9.55 4.39
C ILE A 56 -0.24 -8.55 3.23
N PHE A 57 -1.33 -7.83 2.97
CA PHE A 57 -1.38 -6.81 1.94
C PHE A 57 -0.32 -5.73 2.17
N LEU A 58 -0.20 -5.21 3.40
CA LEU A 58 0.82 -4.21 3.73
C LEU A 58 2.25 -4.76 3.55
N LEU A 59 2.50 -6.02 3.90
CA LEU A 59 3.79 -6.67 3.65
C LEU A 59 4.09 -6.80 2.14
N VAL A 60 3.09 -7.16 1.34
CA VAL A 60 3.22 -7.25 -0.13
C VAL A 60 3.51 -5.87 -0.72
N VAL A 61 2.82 -4.82 -0.27
CA VAL A 61 3.07 -3.43 -0.67
C VAL A 61 4.49 -3.01 -0.30
N ALA A 62 4.92 -3.29 0.93
CA ALA A 62 6.28 -3.01 1.39
C ALA A 62 7.33 -3.71 0.52
N ALA A 63 7.17 -5.01 0.29
CA ALA A 63 8.06 -5.80 -0.56
C ALA A 63 8.12 -5.29 -2.00
N GLY A 64 6.96 -4.92 -2.59
CA GLY A 64 6.88 -4.34 -3.92
C GLY A 64 7.68 -3.04 -4.03
N HIS A 65 7.54 -2.16 -3.05
CA HIS A 65 8.30 -0.92 -2.97
C HIS A 65 9.80 -1.15 -2.77
N PHE A 66 10.21 -2.01 -1.84
CA PHE A 66 11.64 -2.30 -1.62
C PHE A 66 12.29 -2.95 -2.83
N ARG A 67 11.61 -3.88 -3.49
CA ARG A 67 12.11 -4.48 -4.74
C ARG A 67 12.41 -3.40 -5.77
N VAL A 68 11.49 -2.47 -6.00
CA VAL A 68 11.69 -1.38 -6.97
C VAL A 68 12.81 -0.44 -6.54
N ALA A 69 12.89 -0.09 -5.25
CA ALA A 69 13.98 0.73 -4.72
C ALA A 69 15.36 0.09 -4.95
N ILE A 70 15.48 -1.22 -4.74
CA ILE A 70 16.73 -1.97 -4.99
C ILE A 70 17.06 -1.98 -6.48
N LEU A 71 16.09 -2.27 -7.34
CA LEU A 71 16.30 -2.28 -8.79
C LEU A 71 16.71 -0.90 -9.32
N ASP A 72 16.09 0.17 -8.83
CA ASP A 72 16.44 1.54 -9.19
C ASP A 72 17.85 1.91 -8.69
N TRP A 73 18.22 1.47 -7.49
CA TRP A 73 19.59 1.67 -6.96
C TRP A 73 20.64 0.96 -7.82
N GLN A 74 20.34 -0.25 -8.29
CA GLN A 74 21.24 -1.07 -9.11
C GLN A 74 21.20 -0.69 -10.60
N GLY A 75 20.29 0.21 -11.01
CA GLY A 75 20.10 0.55 -12.43
C GLY A 75 19.55 -0.62 -13.27
N LEU A 76 18.90 -1.61 -12.65
CA LEU A 76 18.39 -2.83 -13.28
C LEU A 76 16.91 -2.69 -13.66
N GLN A 77 16.54 -1.55 -14.22
CA GLN A 77 15.16 -1.24 -14.61
C GLN A 77 14.74 -2.07 -15.82
N GLY A 78 13.49 -2.58 -15.80
CA GLY A 78 12.94 -3.29 -16.95
C GLY A 78 12.65 -2.34 -18.12
N PRO A 79 12.25 -2.88 -19.29
CA PRO A 79 11.80 -2.07 -20.41
C PRO A 79 10.65 -1.12 -20.01
N ALA A 80 10.62 0.10 -20.54
CA ALA A 80 9.64 1.14 -20.15
C ALA A 80 8.17 0.68 -20.26
N ALA A 81 7.84 -0.17 -21.24
CA ALA A 81 6.51 -0.75 -21.39
C ALA A 81 6.13 -1.68 -20.20
N TYR A 82 7.07 -2.48 -19.72
CA TYR A 82 6.89 -3.34 -18.55
C TYR A 82 6.73 -2.50 -17.28
N GLU A 83 7.59 -1.51 -17.08
CA GLU A 83 7.53 -0.62 -15.91
C GLU A 83 6.22 0.16 -15.83
N ARG A 84 5.70 0.64 -16.97
CA ARG A 84 4.37 1.29 -17.03
C ARG A 84 3.24 0.34 -16.65
N ARG A 85 3.26 -0.88 -17.16
CA ARG A 85 2.26 -1.90 -16.81
C ARG A 85 2.32 -2.24 -15.33
N ASN A 86 3.52 -2.43 -14.79
CA ASN A 86 3.74 -2.69 -13.37
C ASN A 86 3.21 -1.52 -12.51
N ALA A 87 3.56 -0.28 -12.84
CA ALA A 87 3.05 0.90 -12.12
C ALA A 87 1.51 0.98 -12.14
N ASN A 88 0.87 0.71 -13.29
CA ASN A 88 -0.59 0.69 -13.39
C ASN A 88 -1.22 -0.37 -12.49
N LEU A 89 -0.65 -1.58 -12.43
CA LEU A 89 -1.15 -2.66 -11.59
C LEU A 89 -1.13 -2.26 -10.11
N TRP A 90 -0.03 -1.64 -9.66
CA TRP A 90 0.07 -1.13 -8.30
C TRP A 90 -0.90 0.03 -8.03
N ILE A 91 -1.05 0.98 -8.95
CA ILE A 91 -2.04 2.07 -8.78
C ILE A 91 -3.45 1.50 -8.62
N VAL A 92 -3.83 0.53 -9.46
CA VAL A 92 -5.16 -0.09 -9.42
C VAL A 92 -5.35 -0.87 -8.13
N SER A 93 -4.36 -1.64 -7.66
CA SER A 93 -4.48 -2.39 -6.42
C SER A 93 -4.65 -1.47 -5.20
N GLN A 94 -3.92 -0.35 -5.14
CA GLN A 94 -4.09 0.64 -4.06
C GLN A 94 -5.44 1.36 -4.13
N ALA A 95 -5.93 1.67 -5.33
CA ALA A 95 -7.24 2.28 -5.50
C ALA A 95 -8.37 1.35 -5.03
N ILE A 96 -8.28 0.05 -5.33
CA ILE A 96 -9.23 -0.96 -4.85
C ILE A 96 -9.19 -1.04 -3.33
N ALA A 97 -8.00 -1.12 -2.73
CA ALA A 97 -7.86 -1.18 -1.28
C ALA A 97 -8.45 0.06 -0.58
N LEU A 98 -8.20 1.27 -1.11
CA LEU A 98 -8.79 2.50 -0.60
C LEU A 98 -10.31 2.53 -0.72
N ALA A 99 -10.85 2.07 -1.85
CA ALA A 99 -12.30 1.97 -2.03
C ALA A 99 -12.92 1.01 -1.01
N LEU A 100 -12.29 -0.14 -0.77
CA LEU A 100 -12.74 -1.10 0.25
C LEU A 100 -12.71 -0.51 1.65
N VAL A 101 -11.63 0.18 2.04
CA VAL A 101 -11.57 0.87 3.34
C VAL A 101 -12.64 1.96 3.44
N GLY A 102 -12.86 2.74 2.38
CA GLY A 102 -13.93 3.74 2.34
C GLY A 102 -15.31 3.13 2.52
N VAL A 103 -15.61 2.01 1.85
CA VAL A 103 -16.85 1.25 2.04
C VAL A 103 -16.98 0.76 3.49
N MET A 104 -15.90 0.22 4.07
CA MET A 104 -15.92 -0.23 5.47
C MET A 104 -16.21 0.93 6.44
N MET A 105 -15.61 2.10 6.23
CA MET A 105 -15.88 3.30 7.03
C MET A 105 -17.33 3.78 6.89
N LEU A 106 -17.88 3.80 5.68
CA LEU A 106 -19.29 4.14 5.44
C LEU A 106 -20.26 3.16 6.11
N LEU A 107 -19.87 1.87 6.16
CA LEU A 107 -20.68 0.83 6.78
C LEU A 107 -20.51 0.75 8.29
N GLY A 108 -19.57 1.47 8.91
CA GLY A 108 -19.49 1.87 10.32
C GLY A 108 -19.87 0.81 11.37
N ARG A 109 -21.18 0.61 11.52
CA ARG A 109 -21.85 -0.34 12.43
C ARG A 109 -21.88 -1.81 11.98
N ASN A 110 -21.65 -2.10 10.70
CA ASN A 110 -21.77 -3.45 10.12
C ASN A 110 -20.41 -4.04 9.71
N SER A 111 -19.33 -3.29 9.87
CA SER A 111 -17.99 -3.75 9.50
C SER A 111 -17.36 -4.53 10.66
N VAL A 112 -17.00 -5.79 10.42
CA VAL A 112 -16.37 -6.67 11.42
C VAL A 112 -15.09 -6.05 11.99
N LEU A 113 -14.31 -5.34 11.18
CA LEU A 113 -13.11 -4.64 11.65
C LEU A 113 -13.45 -3.46 12.57
N LEU A 114 -14.41 -2.59 12.19
CA LEU A 114 -14.79 -1.46 13.04
C LEU A 114 -15.45 -1.90 14.35
N MET A 115 -16.20 -3.01 14.32
CA MET A 115 -16.77 -3.62 15.52
C MET A 115 -15.71 -4.19 16.47
N ALA A 116 -14.49 -4.44 15.99
CA ALA A 116 -13.34 -4.89 16.78
C ALA A 116 -12.39 -3.75 17.21
N ASP A 117 -12.87 -2.50 17.15
CA ASP A 117 -12.12 -1.27 17.43
C ASP A 117 -10.83 -1.11 16.59
N GLN A 118 -10.83 -1.66 15.38
CA GLN A 118 -9.67 -1.72 14.50
C GLN A 118 -9.52 -0.43 13.67
N ASN A 119 -9.70 0.74 14.30
CA ASN A 119 -9.60 2.04 13.63
C ASN A 119 -8.16 2.34 13.20
N LEU A 120 -7.17 1.90 13.99
CA LEU A 120 -5.76 2.14 13.74
C LEU A 120 -5.27 1.41 12.49
N ILE A 121 -5.63 0.14 12.29
CA ILE A 121 -5.30 -0.61 11.08
C ILE A 121 -5.97 -0.02 9.83
N LEU A 122 -7.21 0.46 9.91
CA LEU A 122 -7.86 1.13 8.77
C LEU A 122 -7.15 2.45 8.42
N ALA A 123 -6.70 3.21 9.42
CA ALA A 123 -5.90 4.41 9.22
C ALA A 123 -4.53 4.07 8.63
N ALA A 124 -3.87 3.02 9.13
CA ALA A 124 -2.59 2.54 8.62
C ALA A 124 -2.70 2.08 7.16
N LEU A 125 -3.70 1.25 6.84
CA LEU A 125 -4.02 0.82 5.46
C LEU A 125 -4.25 2.02 4.55
N SER A 126 -5.12 2.95 4.96
CA SER A 126 -5.44 4.14 4.16
C SER A 126 -4.18 4.96 3.87
N THR A 127 -3.39 5.23 4.90
CA THR A 127 -2.16 6.02 4.78
C THR A 127 -1.14 5.33 3.87
N CYS A 128 -0.93 4.02 4.05
CA CYS A 128 -0.02 3.25 3.22
C CYS A 128 -0.47 3.21 1.75
N CYS A 129 -1.77 3.01 1.51
CA CYS A 129 -2.32 2.99 0.15
C CYS A 129 -2.19 4.37 -0.52
N LEU A 130 -2.46 5.46 0.19
CA LEU A 130 -2.30 6.82 -0.34
C LEU A 130 -0.85 7.13 -0.70
N VAL A 131 0.08 6.88 0.22
CA VAL A 131 1.53 7.07 -0.03
C VAL A 131 1.99 6.23 -1.21
N SER A 132 1.59 4.95 -1.26
CA SER A 132 1.91 4.05 -2.35
C SER A 132 1.36 4.54 -3.68
N LEU A 133 0.10 4.98 -3.72
CA LEU A 133 -0.55 5.49 -4.92
C LEU A 133 0.16 6.73 -5.48
N VAL A 134 0.54 7.67 -4.61
CA VAL A 134 1.32 8.85 -5.01
C VAL A 134 2.66 8.42 -5.64
N VAL A 135 3.39 7.53 -4.99
CA VAL A 135 4.73 7.09 -5.46
C VAL A 135 4.63 6.36 -6.80
N TRP A 136 3.64 5.47 -6.97
CA TRP A 136 3.42 4.79 -8.24
C TRP A 136 2.89 5.71 -9.34
N ALA A 137 2.05 6.69 -9.00
CA ALA A 137 1.59 7.71 -9.96
C ALA A 137 2.76 8.57 -10.46
N MET A 138 3.67 8.97 -9.56
CA MET A 138 4.90 9.68 -9.92
C MET A 138 5.78 8.83 -10.85
N ARG A 139 6.00 7.55 -10.53
CA ARG A 139 6.75 6.62 -11.40
C ARG A 139 6.08 6.47 -12.78
N ARG A 140 4.76 6.34 -12.83
CA ARG A 140 4.01 6.24 -14.10
C ARG A 140 4.18 7.50 -14.96
N ALA A 141 4.05 8.68 -14.36
CA ALA A 141 4.19 9.96 -15.05
C ALA A 141 5.58 10.11 -15.67
N ALA A 142 6.61 9.75 -14.90
CA ALA A 142 8.00 9.74 -15.34
C ALA A 142 8.27 8.88 -16.59
N LEU A 143 7.65 7.69 -16.64
CA LEU A 143 7.77 6.78 -17.79
C LEU A 143 6.93 7.21 -19.00
N GLY A 144 6.03 8.18 -18.84
CA GLY A 144 5.25 8.77 -19.91
C GLY A 144 6.04 9.81 -20.72
N THR A 145 6.94 10.53 -20.06
CA THR A 145 7.75 11.60 -20.66
C THR A 145 8.93 11.11 -21.52
N GLU A 146 9.33 9.84 -21.39
CA GLU A 146 10.44 9.26 -22.17
C GLU A 146 10.04 8.77 -23.57
N THR A 147 8.74 8.86 -23.94
CA THR A 147 8.23 8.37 -25.24
C THR A 147 7.82 9.45 -26.24
N THR A 148 8.21 10.70 -26.01
CA THR A 148 8.10 11.82 -26.96
C THR A 148 9.48 12.34 -27.31
#